data_AF-A0AAU5DTP6-F1
#
_entry.id   AF-A0AAU5DTP6-F1
#
_cell.length_a   1.000
_cell.length_b   1.000
_cell.length_c   1.000
_cell.angle_alpha   90.00
_cell.angle_beta   90.00
_cell.angle_gamma   90.00
#
_symmetry.space_group_name_H-M   'P 1'
#
loop_
_entity.id
_entity.type
_entity.pdbx_description
1 polymer ?
#
loop_
_entity_poly.entity_id
_entity_poly.type
_entity_poly.pdbx_seq_one_letter_code
_entity_poly.pdbx_strand_id
1 'polypeptide(L)'
;MSARDDTGTEGIQALRDRLWTAVTNRDEFRAADAVFDALENGWAAESVLLDLIAPVQAKVGAEWAANRLSVAQEHAASAIAERVVAALAHHPSLRTPSPLGRITVACVEQEWHVLPARLLAEVLTLRGWQVDFLGAQVPTPHLIAHLHSNGADAVALSSSIPTRLPTAHAAITACQAIGVPVLVGGAAFGPDGRYARLLGANAWAPDARAAAQQLADGIPQRSLATGRQQIDDLPHLADQEYTLVARSLGRLVGEVLAQLEDRFPAMASYSVHQRERTAEDIAHIVEFLGVALYTDDDDLFTTFVTWTAGILTARHVPADSLHPALNVLADQLKDFPRSTRLLDRARSALDGAPVTAGAHPGAPA
;
A
#
# COMPACT_ATOMS: atom_id res chain seq x y z
N MET A 1 -32.03 -22.96 42.66
CA MET A 1 -30.63 -23.26 42.30
C MET A 1 -30.51 -22.94 40.82
N SER A 2 -30.16 -21.69 40.51
CA SER A 2 -30.30 -21.09 39.18
C SER A 2 -29.16 -21.54 38.28
N ALA A 3 -29.50 -22.12 37.14
CA ALA A 3 -28.65 -22.08 35.96
C ALA A 3 -28.38 -20.61 35.62
N ARG A 4 -27.11 -20.24 35.51
CA ARG A 4 -26.69 -19.04 34.78
C ARG A 4 -26.13 -19.54 33.46
N ASP A 5 -26.79 -19.13 32.38
CA ASP A 5 -26.33 -19.32 31.02
C ASP A 5 -24.90 -18.79 30.86
N ASP A 6 -24.06 -19.65 30.32
CA ASP A 6 -22.78 -19.31 29.71
C ASP A 6 -23.10 -18.79 28.29
N THR A 7 -23.55 -17.54 28.17
CA THR A 7 -23.65 -16.86 26.87
C THR A 7 -22.23 -16.53 26.40
N GLY A 8 -21.54 -17.55 25.88
CA GLY A 8 -20.17 -17.45 25.43
C GLY A 8 -20.03 -16.43 24.32
N THR A 9 -19.18 -15.42 24.53
CA THR A 9 -18.75 -14.48 23.50
C THR A 9 -18.28 -15.26 22.27
N GLU A 10 -18.91 -15.01 21.12
CA GLU A 10 -18.46 -15.62 19.85
C GLU A 10 -16.98 -15.28 19.63
N GLY A 11 -16.17 -16.32 19.39
CA GLY A 11 -14.73 -16.13 19.19
C GLY A 11 -14.44 -15.35 17.91
N ILE A 12 -13.36 -14.56 17.91
CA ILE A 12 -12.97 -13.68 16.78
C ILE A 12 -12.89 -14.42 15.44
N GLN A 13 -12.54 -15.70 15.46
CA GLN A 13 -12.46 -16.50 14.23
C GLN A 13 -13.84 -16.74 13.61
N ALA A 14 -14.86 -17.04 14.42
CA ALA A 14 -16.22 -17.21 13.93
C ALA A 14 -16.79 -15.89 13.39
N LEU A 15 -16.49 -14.76 14.05
CA LEU A 15 -16.81 -13.42 13.53
C LEU A 15 -16.12 -13.13 12.19
N ARG A 16 -14.84 -13.49 12.04
CA ARG A 16 -14.12 -13.36 10.76
C ARG A 16 -14.75 -14.20 9.67
N ASP A 17 -15.16 -15.43 9.96
CA ASP A 17 -15.80 -16.32 8.99
C ASP A 17 -17.20 -15.81 8.59
N ARG A 18 -17.96 -15.26 9.55
CA ARG A 18 -19.24 -14.57 9.29
C ARG A 18 -19.04 -13.35 8.40
N LEU A 19 -18.12 -12.45 8.74
CA LEU A 19 -17.83 -11.25 7.96
C LEU A 19 -17.30 -11.61 6.57
N TRP A 20 -16.38 -12.58 6.47
CA TRP A 20 -15.90 -13.13 5.20
C TRP A 20 -17.03 -13.62 4.31
N THR A 21 -17.97 -14.40 4.87
CA THR A 21 -19.13 -14.91 4.14
C THR A 21 -20.05 -13.78 3.68
N ALA A 22 -20.24 -12.74 4.51
CA ALA A 22 -21.07 -11.60 4.15
C ALA A 22 -20.46 -10.79 3.00
N VAL A 23 -19.18 -10.42 3.09
CA VAL A 23 -18.52 -9.60 2.05
C VAL A 23 -18.38 -10.34 0.72
N THR A 24 -18.10 -11.65 0.76
CA THR A 24 -17.99 -12.47 -0.47
C THR A 24 -19.34 -12.70 -1.14
N ASN A 25 -20.42 -12.77 -0.37
CA ASN A 25 -21.79 -12.80 -0.89
C ASN A 25 -22.33 -11.42 -1.27
N ARG A 26 -21.60 -10.34 -0.99
CA ARG A 26 -22.01 -8.94 -1.21
C ARG A 26 -23.24 -8.55 -0.37
N ASP A 27 -23.38 -9.16 0.81
CA ASP A 27 -24.44 -8.86 1.76
C ASP A 27 -23.96 -7.83 2.77
N GLU A 28 -24.16 -6.56 2.44
CA GLU A 28 -23.75 -5.42 3.26
C GLU A 28 -24.42 -5.42 4.64
N PHE A 29 -25.71 -5.76 4.71
CA PHE A 29 -26.44 -5.76 5.98
C PHE A 29 -25.87 -6.82 6.91
N ARG A 30 -25.63 -8.04 6.43
CA ARG A 30 -24.97 -9.07 7.26
C ARG A 30 -23.54 -8.72 7.64
N ALA A 31 -22.82 -7.99 6.80
CA ALA A 31 -21.47 -7.51 7.13
C ALA A 31 -21.52 -6.49 8.27
N ALA A 32 -22.49 -5.56 8.21
CA ALA A 32 -22.75 -4.61 9.28
C ALA A 32 -23.18 -5.32 10.56
N ASP A 33 -24.13 -6.26 10.49
CA ASP A 33 -24.59 -7.05 11.65
C ASP A 33 -23.41 -7.77 12.32
N ALA A 34 -22.55 -8.45 11.54
CA ALA A 34 -21.38 -9.14 12.10
C ALA A 34 -20.42 -8.20 12.86
N VAL A 35 -20.30 -6.95 12.41
CA VAL A 35 -19.46 -5.93 13.06
C VAL A 35 -20.15 -5.34 14.28
N PHE A 36 -21.43 -4.95 14.19
CA PHE A 36 -22.16 -4.36 15.32
C PHE A 36 -22.45 -5.38 16.42
N ASP A 37 -22.79 -6.63 16.07
CA ASP A 37 -22.90 -7.72 17.04
C ASP A 37 -21.60 -7.90 17.82
N ALA A 38 -20.44 -7.78 17.18
CA ALA A 38 -19.16 -7.88 17.87
C ALA A 38 -19.02 -6.77 18.94
N LEU A 39 -19.36 -5.52 18.61
CA LEU A 39 -19.37 -4.43 19.59
C LEU A 39 -20.38 -4.65 20.72
N GLU A 40 -21.61 -5.07 20.39
CA GLU A 40 -22.67 -5.30 21.37
C GLU A 40 -22.33 -6.45 22.32
N ASN A 41 -21.59 -7.45 21.84
CA ASN A 41 -21.07 -8.55 22.63
C ASN A 41 -19.77 -8.21 23.40
N GLY A 42 -19.38 -6.93 23.44
CA GLY A 42 -18.33 -6.42 24.31
C GLY A 42 -16.93 -6.42 23.71
N TRP A 43 -16.75 -6.71 22.41
CA TRP A 43 -15.46 -6.51 21.75
C TRP A 43 -15.12 -5.01 21.70
N ALA A 44 -13.87 -4.66 22.01
CA ALA A 44 -13.40 -3.30 21.87
C ALA A 44 -13.44 -2.86 20.40
N ALA A 45 -13.90 -1.63 20.13
CA ALA A 45 -14.01 -1.11 18.76
C ALA A 45 -12.68 -1.14 18.00
N GLU A 46 -11.57 -0.86 18.69
CA GLU A 46 -10.22 -0.99 18.13
C GLU A 46 -9.93 -2.42 17.66
N SER A 47 -10.35 -3.44 18.42
CA SER A 47 -10.18 -4.85 18.03
C SER A 47 -11.13 -5.25 16.89
N VAL A 48 -12.33 -4.69 16.83
CA VAL A 48 -13.24 -4.87 15.69
C VAL A 48 -12.62 -4.32 14.39
N LEU A 49 -12.01 -3.14 14.46
CA LEU A 49 -11.30 -2.54 13.31
C LEU A 49 -10.09 -3.38 12.89
N LEU A 50 -9.20 -3.70 13.83
CA LEU A 50 -7.87 -4.23 13.53
C LEU A 50 -7.76 -5.76 13.53
N ASP A 51 -8.62 -6.44 14.29
CA ASP A 51 -8.56 -7.89 14.44
C ASP A 51 -9.75 -8.58 13.74
N LEU A 52 -10.81 -7.87 13.33
CA LEU A 52 -11.91 -8.42 12.53
C LEU A 52 -11.91 -7.89 11.09
N ILE A 53 -12.06 -6.58 10.90
CA ILE A 53 -12.19 -5.98 9.55
C ILE A 53 -10.88 -6.08 8.76
N ALA A 54 -9.75 -5.63 9.34
CA ALA A 54 -8.47 -5.63 8.64
C ALA A 54 -8.02 -7.04 8.16
N PRO A 55 -8.12 -8.11 8.97
CA PRO A 55 -7.72 -9.45 8.52
C PRO A 55 -8.64 -10.03 7.45
N VAL A 56 -9.95 -9.73 7.49
CA VAL A 56 -10.87 -10.13 6.41
C VAL A 56 -10.51 -9.41 5.11
N GLN A 57 -10.17 -8.12 5.17
CA GLN A 57 -9.72 -7.39 3.98
C GLN A 57 -8.38 -7.95 3.43
N ALA A 58 -7.43 -8.27 4.31
CA ALA A 58 -6.17 -8.90 3.89
C ALA A 58 -6.43 -10.24 3.18
N LYS A 59 -7.38 -11.03 3.68
CA LYS A 59 -7.84 -12.27 3.03
C LYS A 59 -8.47 -12.00 1.67
N VAL A 60 -9.31 -10.96 1.52
CA VAL A 60 -9.86 -10.55 0.21
C VAL A 60 -8.73 -10.31 -0.80
N GLY A 61 -7.68 -9.56 -0.41
CA GLY A 61 -6.52 -9.31 -1.26
C GLY A 61 -5.76 -10.59 -1.65
N ALA A 62 -5.54 -11.50 -0.70
CA ALA A 62 -4.87 -12.78 -0.96
C ALA A 62 -5.68 -13.69 -1.92
N GLU A 63 -7.00 -13.74 -1.76
CA GLU A 63 -7.90 -14.53 -2.60
C GLU A 63 -8.03 -13.94 -4.02
N TRP A 64 -7.97 -12.62 -4.15
CA TRP A 64 -7.86 -11.95 -5.45
C TRP A 64 -6.52 -12.24 -6.14
N ALA A 65 -5.40 -12.13 -5.41
CA ALA A 65 -4.07 -12.42 -5.93
C ALA A 65 -3.98 -13.85 -6.47
N ALA A 66 -4.56 -14.80 -5.73
CA ALA A 66 -4.64 -16.21 -6.10
C ALA A 66 -5.73 -16.56 -7.14
N ASN A 67 -6.33 -15.55 -7.78
CA ASN A 67 -7.35 -15.71 -8.84
C ASN A 67 -8.61 -16.47 -8.38
N ARG A 68 -8.93 -16.45 -7.07
CA ARG A 68 -10.15 -17.02 -6.48
C ARG A 68 -11.26 -15.98 -6.32
N LEU A 69 -10.90 -14.69 -6.25
CA LEU A 69 -11.83 -13.57 -6.40
C LEU A 69 -11.52 -12.78 -7.67
N SER A 70 -12.58 -12.41 -8.39
CA SER A 70 -12.49 -11.42 -9.48
C SER A 70 -12.24 -10.02 -8.94
N VAL A 71 -11.75 -9.13 -9.80
CA VAL A 71 -11.59 -7.69 -9.50
C VAL A 71 -12.91 -7.08 -9.00
N ALA A 72 -14.05 -7.43 -9.62
CA ALA A 72 -15.35 -6.93 -9.20
C ALA A 72 -15.76 -7.40 -7.80
N GLN A 73 -15.39 -8.62 -7.40
CA GLN A 73 -15.65 -9.13 -6.05
C GLN A 73 -14.77 -8.48 -5.00
N GLU A 74 -13.48 -8.26 -5.31
CA GLU A 74 -12.58 -7.49 -4.44
C GLU A 74 -13.13 -6.08 -4.21
N HIS A 75 -13.45 -5.34 -5.28
CA HIS A 75 -14.00 -3.99 -5.14
C HIS A 75 -15.30 -3.95 -4.34
N ALA A 76 -16.20 -4.92 -4.55
CA ALA A 76 -17.45 -4.98 -3.79
C ALA A 76 -17.19 -5.22 -2.30
N ALA A 77 -16.26 -6.13 -1.96
CA ALA A 77 -15.88 -6.39 -0.57
C ALA A 77 -15.22 -5.16 0.09
N SER A 78 -14.29 -4.51 -0.61
CA SER A 78 -13.63 -3.27 -0.17
C SER A 78 -14.64 -2.14 0.08
N ALA A 79 -15.60 -1.95 -0.83
CA ALA A 79 -16.64 -0.94 -0.68
C ALA A 79 -17.58 -1.23 0.51
N ILE A 80 -17.88 -2.51 0.78
CA ILE A 80 -18.65 -2.89 1.96
C ILE A 80 -17.85 -2.61 3.24
N ALA A 81 -16.57 -2.99 3.28
CA ALA A 81 -15.71 -2.73 4.42
C ALA A 81 -15.61 -1.22 4.75
N GLU A 82 -15.44 -0.37 3.74
CA GLU A 82 -15.43 1.08 3.91
C GLU A 82 -16.74 1.62 4.50
N ARG A 83 -17.90 1.16 4.00
CA ARG A 83 -19.22 1.56 4.50
C ARG A 83 -19.46 1.10 5.93
N VAL A 84 -19.06 -0.12 6.26
CA VAL A 84 -19.16 -0.67 7.62
C VAL A 84 -18.26 0.09 8.59
N VAL A 85 -17.02 0.41 8.20
CA VAL A 85 -16.12 1.25 9.02
C VAL A 85 -16.70 2.65 9.21
N ALA A 86 -17.26 3.26 8.17
CA ALA A 86 -17.90 4.58 8.27
C ALA A 86 -19.13 4.56 9.21
N ALA A 87 -19.95 3.51 9.14
CA ALA A 87 -21.08 3.34 10.06
C ALA A 87 -20.61 3.16 11.51
N LEU A 88 -19.56 2.36 11.72
CA LEU A 88 -18.95 2.13 13.01
C LEU A 88 -18.40 3.44 13.62
N ALA A 89 -17.71 4.27 12.83
CA ALA A 89 -17.15 5.55 13.26
C ALA A 89 -18.19 6.52 13.87
N HIS A 90 -19.45 6.41 13.45
CA HIS A 90 -20.55 7.24 13.93
C HIS A 90 -21.37 6.60 15.06
N HIS A 91 -20.95 5.43 15.56
CA HIS A 91 -21.67 4.73 16.61
C HIS A 91 -21.65 5.55 17.93
N PRO A 92 -22.81 5.78 18.59
CA PRO A 92 -22.89 6.67 19.76
C PRO A 92 -21.97 6.31 20.93
N SER A 93 -21.67 5.02 21.10
CA SER A 93 -20.79 4.55 22.19
C SER A 93 -19.31 4.89 22.00
N LEU A 94 -18.90 5.35 20.82
CA LEU A 94 -17.49 5.59 20.47
C LEU A 94 -17.08 7.06 20.55
N ARG A 95 -17.95 7.94 21.05
CA ARG A 95 -17.68 9.37 21.15
C ARG A 95 -16.67 9.66 22.26
N THR A 96 -15.53 10.23 21.91
CA THR A 96 -14.51 10.70 22.85
C THR A 96 -14.68 12.19 23.18
N PRO A 97 -14.73 12.60 24.46
CA PRO A 97 -15.15 13.96 24.85
C PRO A 97 -14.07 15.04 24.82
N SER A 98 -12.77 14.74 24.70
CA SER A 98 -11.72 15.78 24.63
C SER A 98 -10.50 15.32 23.83
N PRO A 99 -10.01 16.14 22.87
CA PRO A 99 -8.90 15.75 22.03
C PRO A 99 -7.54 15.95 22.72
N LEU A 100 -6.65 14.97 22.59
CA LEU A 100 -5.24 15.00 23.03
C LEU A 100 -4.39 15.98 22.19
N GLY A 101 -4.81 16.20 20.95
CA GLY A 101 -4.14 16.98 19.93
C GLY A 101 -4.80 16.73 18.57
N ARG A 102 -4.26 17.30 17.50
CA ARG A 102 -4.77 17.18 16.13
C ARG A 102 -3.78 16.48 15.22
N ILE A 103 -4.21 15.37 14.61
CA ILE A 103 -3.41 14.61 13.64
C ILE A 103 -4.07 14.67 12.26
N THR A 104 -3.30 14.96 11.23
CA THR A 104 -3.77 14.78 9.84
C THR A 104 -3.39 13.39 9.35
N VAL A 105 -4.34 12.66 8.78
CA VAL A 105 -4.12 11.32 8.20
C VAL A 105 -4.46 11.35 6.72
N ALA A 106 -3.52 10.97 5.87
CA ALA A 106 -3.67 11.02 4.42
C ALA A 106 -2.94 9.88 3.71
N CYS A 107 -3.48 9.41 2.59
CA CYS A 107 -2.68 8.66 1.62
C CYS A 107 -1.87 9.64 0.78
N VAL A 108 -0.63 9.26 0.47
CA VAL A 108 0.25 10.05 -0.39
C VAL A 108 -0.34 10.23 -1.79
N GLU A 109 0.19 11.20 -2.54
CA GLU A 109 -0.20 11.42 -3.92
C GLU A 109 -0.05 10.14 -4.77
N GLN A 110 -1.04 9.87 -5.62
CA GLN A 110 -1.22 8.64 -6.43
C GLN A 110 -1.46 7.34 -5.64
N GLU A 111 -1.70 7.41 -4.33
CA GLU A 111 -2.08 6.25 -3.52
C GLU A 111 -3.59 6.18 -3.28
N TRP A 112 -4.22 5.10 -3.74
CA TRP A 112 -5.67 4.89 -3.68
C TRP A 112 -6.10 3.90 -2.59
N HIS A 113 -5.17 3.17 -1.98
CA HIS A 113 -5.48 2.19 -0.92
C HIS A 113 -5.79 2.91 0.40
N VAL A 114 -7.04 3.37 0.52
CA VAL A 114 -7.49 4.27 1.59
C VAL A 114 -7.82 3.54 2.90
N LEU A 115 -8.23 2.28 2.85
CA LEU A 115 -8.70 1.56 4.02
C LEU A 115 -7.68 1.51 5.17
N PRO A 116 -6.38 1.20 4.97
CA PRO A 116 -5.41 1.23 6.06
C PRO A 116 -5.30 2.60 6.75
N ALA A 117 -5.31 3.68 5.97
CA ALA A 117 -5.29 5.05 6.48
C ALA A 117 -6.59 5.37 7.24
N ARG A 118 -7.73 4.89 6.74
CA ARG A 118 -9.03 5.04 7.41
C ARG A 118 -9.05 4.32 8.75
N LEU A 119 -8.59 3.07 8.81
CA LEU A 119 -8.51 2.32 10.05
C LEU A 119 -7.60 3.02 11.08
N LEU A 120 -6.45 3.55 10.65
CA LEU A 120 -5.62 4.38 11.52
C LEU A 120 -6.37 5.62 12.05
N ALA A 121 -7.09 6.34 11.19
CA ALA A 121 -7.86 7.51 11.60
C ALA A 121 -8.91 7.17 12.66
N GLU A 122 -9.60 6.05 12.53
CA GLU A 122 -10.57 5.58 13.53
C GLU A 122 -9.89 5.17 14.84
N VAL A 123 -8.75 4.47 14.77
CA VAL A 123 -7.97 4.10 15.97
C VAL A 123 -7.48 5.35 16.70
N LEU A 124 -6.96 6.35 15.99
CA LEU A 124 -6.53 7.60 16.60
C LEU A 124 -7.70 8.34 17.25
N THR A 125 -8.86 8.36 16.60
CA THR A 125 -10.08 8.94 17.17
C THR A 125 -10.50 8.22 18.45
N LEU A 126 -10.50 6.89 18.46
CA LEU A 126 -10.78 6.08 19.66
C LEU A 126 -9.76 6.32 20.78
N ARG A 127 -8.52 6.64 20.43
CA ARG A 127 -7.43 6.99 21.35
C ARG A 127 -7.47 8.46 21.77
N GLY A 128 -8.50 9.21 21.39
CA GLY A 128 -8.75 10.58 21.83
C GLY A 128 -8.05 11.65 21.00
N TRP A 129 -7.58 11.38 19.78
CA TRP A 129 -7.07 12.42 18.89
C TRP A 129 -8.19 13.09 18.10
N GLN A 130 -8.04 14.39 17.82
CA GLN A 130 -8.79 15.02 16.74
C GLN A 130 -8.13 14.64 15.42
N VAL A 131 -8.86 14.00 14.50
CA VAL A 131 -8.28 13.50 13.24
C VAL A 131 -8.87 14.23 12.05
N ASP A 132 -8.00 14.88 11.27
CA ASP A 132 -8.31 15.36 9.93
C ASP A 132 -7.98 14.25 8.92
N PHE A 133 -8.97 13.43 8.57
CA PHE A 133 -8.79 12.37 7.57
C PHE A 133 -9.03 12.91 6.15
N LEU A 134 -7.97 12.98 5.33
CA LEU A 134 -8.03 13.57 4.00
C LEU A 134 -8.29 12.55 2.88
N GLY A 135 -8.26 11.26 3.19
CA GLY A 135 -8.56 10.19 2.24
C GLY A 135 -7.41 9.83 1.30
N ALA A 136 -7.78 9.34 0.12
CA ALA A 136 -6.87 8.87 -0.92
C ALA A 136 -6.24 10.03 -1.72
N GLN A 137 -5.09 9.74 -2.34
CA GLN A 137 -4.53 10.52 -3.44
C GLN A 137 -4.36 12.02 -3.13
N VAL A 138 -3.85 12.36 -1.94
CA VAL A 138 -3.75 13.78 -1.53
C VAL A 138 -2.50 14.40 -2.15
N PRO A 139 -2.62 15.40 -3.07
CA PRO A 139 -1.45 16.00 -3.69
C PRO A 139 -0.65 16.80 -2.66
N THR A 140 0.68 16.71 -2.73
CA THR A 140 1.57 17.31 -1.72
C THR A 140 1.33 18.80 -1.49
N PRO A 141 1.16 19.66 -2.52
CA PRO A 141 0.91 21.08 -2.30
C PRO A 141 -0.37 21.37 -1.49
N HIS A 142 -1.43 20.58 -1.71
CA HIS A 142 -2.70 20.73 -0.98
C HIS A 142 -2.60 20.21 0.45
N LEU A 143 -1.85 19.13 0.67
CA LEU A 143 -1.53 18.65 2.01
C LEU A 143 -0.82 19.74 2.83
N ILE A 144 0.22 20.38 2.27
CA ILE A 144 0.96 21.46 2.95
C ILE A 144 0.05 22.65 3.29
N ALA A 145 -0.82 23.05 2.36
CA ALA A 145 -1.80 24.11 2.60
C ALA A 145 -2.78 23.76 3.74
N HIS A 146 -3.23 22.51 3.80
CA HIS A 146 -4.09 22.00 4.89
C HIS A 146 -3.38 22.05 6.24
N LEU A 147 -2.16 21.51 6.32
CA LEU A 147 -1.37 21.45 7.54
C LEU A 147 -1.10 22.84 8.12
N HIS A 148 -0.73 23.80 7.26
CA HIS A 148 -0.49 25.19 7.66
C HIS A 148 -1.76 25.89 8.19
N SER A 149 -2.92 25.57 7.62
CA SER A 149 -4.18 26.25 7.97
C SER A 149 -4.85 25.69 9.23
N ASN A 150 -4.60 24.42 9.56
CA ASN A 150 -5.33 23.69 10.60
C ASN A 150 -4.51 23.39 11.86
N GLY A 151 -3.20 23.67 11.86
CA GLY A 151 -2.35 23.52 13.04
C GLY A 151 -2.24 22.07 13.52
N ALA A 152 -1.93 21.15 12.62
CA ALA A 152 -1.73 19.74 12.98
C ALA A 152 -0.45 19.54 13.79
N ASP A 153 -0.54 18.77 14.87
CA ASP A 153 0.61 18.41 15.73
C ASP A 153 1.55 17.42 15.04
N ALA A 154 1.00 16.57 14.17
CA ALA A 154 1.75 15.70 13.26
C ALA A 154 0.88 15.28 12.07
N VAL A 155 1.55 14.74 11.04
CA VAL A 155 0.90 14.09 9.90
C VAL A 155 1.26 12.61 9.84
N ALA A 156 0.27 11.75 9.64
CA ALA A 156 0.42 10.33 9.37
C ALA A 156 0.16 10.07 7.88
N LEU A 157 1.21 9.67 7.15
CA LEU A 157 1.13 9.37 5.72
C LEU A 157 1.08 7.86 5.48
N SER A 158 0.10 7.43 4.70
CA SER A 158 -0.09 6.03 4.31
C SER A 158 0.35 5.79 2.87
N SER A 159 1.06 4.68 2.65
CA SER A 159 1.31 4.14 1.32
C SER A 159 1.37 2.61 1.31
N SER A 160 0.70 1.99 0.35
CA SER A 160 0.61 0.54 0.19
C SER A 160 1.45 0.03 -0.98
N ILE A 161 1.63 0.81 -2.04
CA ILE A 161 2.41 0.38 -3.22
C ILE A 161 3.81 1.04 -3.24
N PRO A 162 4.91 0.27 -3.32
CA PRO A 162 6.27 0.81 -3.37
C PRO A 162 6.52 1.84 -4.47
N THR A 163 5.86 1.76 -5.63
CA THR A 163 6.01 2.76 -6.71
C THR A 163 5.66 4.19 -6.29
N ARG A 164 5.00 4.37 -5.14
CA ARG A 164 4.69 5.67 -4.53
C ARG A 164 5.77 6.18 -3.57
N LEU A 165 6.86 5.44 -3.34
CA LEU A 165 7.96 5.89 -2.47
C LEU A 165 8.57 7.25 -2.91
N PRO A 166 8.76 7.56 -4.20
CA PRO A 166 9.25 8.88 -4.61
C PRO A 166 8.28 10.02 -4.27
N THR A 167 6.97 9.81 -4.44
CA THR A 167 5.96 10.82 -4.07
C THR A 167 5.82 10.93 -2.54
N ALA A 168 5.91 9.81 -1.82
CA ALA A 168 5.98 9.78 -0.36
C ALA A 168 7.20 10.54 0.15
N HIS A 169 8.38 10.38 -0.45
CA HIS A 169 9.60 11.11 -0.08
C HIS A 169 9.42 12.63 -0.26
N ALA A 170 8.78 13.05 -1.36
CA ALA A 170 8.47 14.47 -1.59
C ALA A 170 7.52 15.00 -0.51
N ALA A 171 6.47 14.25 -0.17
CA ALA A 171 5.51 14.62 0.89
C ALA A 171 6.16 14.68 2.27
N ILE A 172 7.00 13.70 2.63
CA ILE A 172 7.76 13.67 3.89
C ILE A 172 8.63 14.93 3.99
N THR A 173 9.42 15.21 2.95
CA THR A 173 10.33 16.36 2.91
C THR A 173 9.56 17.68 3.02
N ALA A 174 8.45 17.82 2.31
CA ALA A 174 7.65 19.04 2.32
C ALA A 174 6.97 19.29 3.67
N CYS A 175 6.42 18.26 4.32
CA CYS A 175 5.79 18.40 5.65
C CYS A 175 6.83 18.77 6.71
N GLN A 176 8.00 18.15 6.63
CA GLN A 176 9.13 18.47 7.50
C GLN A 176 9.66 19.89 7.29
N ALA A 177 9.68 20.39 6.06
CA ALA A 177 10.14 21.75 5.75
C ALA A 177 9.25 22.85 6.38
N ILE A 178 7.97 22.56 6.64
CA ILE A 178 7.06 23.46 7.38
C ILE A 178 7.01 23.16 8.88
N GLY A 179 7.89 22.29 9.39
CA GLY A 179 8.03 21.98 10.81
C GLY A 179 7.01 20.96 11.35
N VAL A 180 6.26 20.28 10.49
CA VAL A 180 5.27 19.25 10.91
C VAL A 180 5.94 17.88 10.98
N PRO A 181 5.96 17.21 12.15
CA PRO A 181 6.48 15.85 12.28
C PRO A 181 5.70 14.85 11.43
N VAL A 182 6.42 13.93 10.78
CA VAL A 182 5.85 12.95 9.85
C VAL A 182 6.00 11.52 10.40
N LEU A 183 4.87 10.89 10.71
CA LEU A 183 4.75 9.45 10.87
C LEU A 183 4.39 8.84 9.51
N VAL A 184 5.06 7.76 9.12
CA VAL A 184 4.67 6.99 7.94
C VAL A 184 4.27 5.57 8.30
N GLY A 185 3.37 4.99 7.51
CA GLY A 185 2.95 3.61 7.65
C GLY A 185 2.43 3.04 6.34
N GLY A 186 2.11 1.75 6.38
CA GLY A 186 1.71 0.98 5.21
C GLY A 186 2.88 0.24 4.56
N ALA A 187 2.52 -0.78 3.79
CA ALA A 187 3.45 -1.79 3.34
C ALA A 187 4.43 -1.32 2.26
N ALA A 188 4.18 -0.18 1.60
CA ALA A 188 5.12 0.40 0.65
C ALA A 188 6.48 0.70 1.29
N PHE A 189 6.51 0.96 2.61
CA PHE A 189 7.74 1.29 3.34
C PHE A 189 8.63 0.10 3.67
N GLY A 190 8.24 -1.10 3.21
CA GLY A 190 9.03 -2.32 3.27
C GLY A 190 9.14 -2.93 4.67
N PRO A 191 9.75 -4.12 4.77
CA PRO A 191 9.97 -4.80 6.04
C PRO A 191 10.69 -3.90 7.05
N ASP A 192 10.21 -3.92 8.29
CA ASP A 192 10.70 -3.11 9.41
C ASP A 192 10.77 -1.60 9.13
N GLY A 193 10.05 -1.08 8.13
CA GLY A 193 10.08 0.34 7.76
C GLY A 193 11.39 0.80 7.16
N ARG A 194 12.14 -0.09 6.48
CA ARG A 194 13.46 0.24 5.91
C ARG A 194 13.42 1.46 4.99
N TYR A 195 12.40 1.60 4.16
CA TYR A 195 12.29 2.76 3.27
C TYR A 195 11.84 4.01 4.02
N ALA A 196 11.04 3.89 5.08
CA ALA A 196 10.70 5.05 5.91
C ALA A 196 11.96 5.70 6.52
N ARG A 197 12.90 4.86 7.00
CA ARG A 197 14.21 5.33 7.50
C ARG A 197 15.06 5.92 6.39
N LEU A 198 15.11 5.27 5.23
CA LEU A 198 15.85 5.72 4.05
C LEU A 198 15.39 7.09 3.57
N LEU A 199 14.08 7.31 3.48
CA LEU A 199 13.47 8.59 3.08
C LEU A 199 13.43 9.61 4.23
N GLY A 200 14.00 9.25 5.38
CA GLY A 200 14.16 10.09 6.57
C GLY A 200 12.87 10.67 7.15
N ALA A 201 11.80 9.87 7.17
CA ALA A 201 10.62 10.14 8.00
C ALA A 201 11.01 10.28 9.49
N ASN A 202 10.21 11.02 10.26
CA ASN A 202 10.47 11.18 11.69
C ASN A 202 10.25 9.87 12.45
N ALA A 203 9.20 9.13 12.06
CA ALA A 203 8.83 7.86 12.65
C ALA A 203 8.16 6.94 11.63
N TRP A 204 8.21 5.63 11.90
CA TRP A 204 7.48 4.61 11.16
C TRP A 204 6.75 3.69 12.14
N ALA A 205 5.53 3.32 11.79
CA ALA A 205 4.74 2.37 12.55
C ALA A 205 4.32 1.15 11.69
N PRO A 206 4.48 -0.08 12.21
CA PRO A 206 4.05 -1.30 11.52
C PRO A 206 2.52 -1.44 11.43
N ASP A 207 1.79 -0.88 12.39
CA ASP A 207 0.33 -0.97 12.47
C ASP A 207 -0.27 0.25 13.18
N ALA A 208 -1.60 0.31 13.22
CA ALA A 208 -2.33 1.44 13.80
C ALA A 208 -2.15 1.57 15.33
N ARG A 209 -1.92 0.47 16.06
CA ARG A 209 -1.69 0.51 17.51
C ARG A 209 -0.34 1.12 17.82
N ALA A 210 0.70 0.68 17.11
CA ALA A 210 2.04 1.22 17.21
C ALA A 210 2.07 2.70 16.79
N ALA A 211 1.34 3.08 15.74
CA ALA A 211 1.20 4.46 15.31
C ALA A 211 0.59 5.34 16.40
N ALA A 212 -0.53 4.90 16.99
CA ALA A 212 -1.19 5.62 18.08
C ALA A 212 -0.29 5.76 19.31
N GLN A 213 0.47 4.71 19.65
CA GLN A 213 1.41 4.73 20.76
C GLN A 213 2.56 5.72 20.51
N GLN A 214 3.19 5.69 19.33
CA GLN A 214 4.27 6.62 18.98
C GLN A 214 3.80 8.08 18.95
N LEU A 215 2.56 8.34 18.51
CA LEU A 215 1.96 9.67 18.56
C LEU A 215 1.74 10.13 20.01
N ALA A 216 1.28 9.24 20.89
CA ALA A 216 1.08 9.55 22.31
C ALA A 216 2.42 9.79 23.05
N ASP A 217 3.46 9.05 22.69
CA ASP A 217 4.81 9.21 23.25
C ASP A 217 5.51 10.47 22.71
N GLY A 218 5.01 11.01 21.59
CA GLY A 218 5.57 12.15 20.87
C GLY A 218 6.54 11.72 19.78
N ILE A 219 6.38 12.30 18.59
CA ILE A 219 7.27 12.04 17.46
C ILE A 219 8.52 12.91 17.59
N PRO A 220 9.74 12.32 17.53
CA PRO A 220 10.96 13.09 17.57
C PRO A 220 11.02 14.13 16.44
N GLN A 221 11.18 15.39 16.81
CA GLN A 221 11.55 16.41 15.84
C GLN A 221 12.99 16.14 15.40
N ARG A 222 13.20 15.96 14.09
CA ARG A 222 14.54 16.00 13.52
C ARG A 222 14.87 17.47 13.31
N SER A 223 16.03 17.91 13.83
CA SER A 223 16.62 19.19 13.41
C SER A 223 17.09 19.00 11.98
N LEU A 224 16.24 19.36 11.03
CA LEU A 224 16.56 19.26 9.61
C LEU A 224 17.20 20.56 9.16
N ALA A 225 18.28 20.43 8.38
CA ALA A 225 18.89 21.58 7.75
C ALA A 225 17.84 22.28 6.85
N THR A 226 17.75 23.61 6.96
CA THR A 226 16.95 24.43 6.05
C THR A 226 17.36 24.13 4.61
N GLY A 227 16.43 23.67 3.78
CA GLY A 227 16.68 23.36 2.37
C GLY A 227 17.08 21.91 2.07
N ARG A 228 16.82 20.95 2.97
CA ARG A 228 16.96 19.50 2.68
C ARG A 228 16.24 19.12 1.38
N GLN A 229 16.94 18.41 0.51
CA GLN A 229 16.43 17.87 -0.76
C GLN A 229 16.48 16.34 -0.75
N GLN A 230 15.71 15.71 -1.64
CA GLN A 230 15.68 14.24 -1.75
C GLN A 230 17.05 13.62 -2.05
N ILE A 231 17.91 14.35 -2.78
CA ILE A 231 19.27 13.90 -3.10
C ILE A 231 20.18 13.85 -1.86
N ASP A 232 19.86 14.60 -0.80
CA ASP A 232 20.62 14.55 0.45
C ASP A 232 20.42 13.21 1.17
N ASP A 233 19.24 12.61 1.00
CA ASP A 233 18.89 11.29 1.55
C ASP A 233 19.31 10.14 0.63
N LEU A 234 19.39 10.40 -0.67
CA LEU A 234 19.64 9.43 -1.74
C LEU A 234 20.71 9.96 -2.70
N PRO A 235 22.00 10.00 -2.29
CA PRO A 235 23.06 10.64 -3.06
C PRO A 235 23.33 9.96 -4.42
N HIS A 236 23.00 8.67 -4.56
CA HIS A 236 23.10 7.96 -5.83
C HIS A 236 22.20 8.53 -6.91
N LEU A 237 21.12 9.25 -6.58
CA LEU A 237 20.26 9.92 -7.57
C LEU A 237 21.01 10.97 -8.41
N ALA A 238 22.21 11.37 -8.00
CA ALA A 238 23.10 12.24 -8.77
C ALA A 238 23.48 11.67 -10.15
N ASP A 239 23.46 10.33 -10.32
CA ASP A 239 23.72 9.65 -11.59
C ASP A 239 22.63 9.89 -12.65
N GLN A 240 21.47 10.41 -12.23
CA GLN A 240 20.28 10.65 -13.04
C GLN A 240 19.65 9.41 -13.69
N GLU A 241 20.11 8.18 -13.41
CA GLU A 241 19.56 6.96 -14.01
C GLU A 241 18.06 6.84 -13.73
N TYR A 242 17.68 6.98 -12.45
CA TYR A 242 16.26 7.00 -12.03
C TYR A 242 15.46 8.03 -12.82
N THR A 243 15.98 9.26 -12.94
CA THR A 243 15.27 10.37 -13.60
C THR A 243 15.07 10.08 -15.08
N LEU A 244 16.08 9.53 -15.75
CA LEU A 244 16.04 9.20 -17.17
C LEU A 244 15.09 8.03 -17.46
N VAL A 245 15.08 7.00 -16.62
CA VAL A 245 14.14 5.87 -16.70
C VAL A 245 12.71 6.34 -16.45
N ALA A 246 12.47 7.08 -15.37
CA ALA A 246 11.14 7.58 -15.02
C ALA A 246 10.55 8.50 -16.12
N ARG A 247 11.36 9.39 -16.71
CA ARG A 247 10.94 10.24 -17.83
C ARG A 247 10.72 9.47 -19.13
N SER A 248 11.36 8.32 -19.29
CA SER A 248 11.25 7.48 -20.48
C SER A 248 10.14 6.44 -20.40
N LEU A 249 9.32 6.39 -19.34
CA LEU A 249 8.32 5.34 -19.10
C LEU A 249 7.45 5.06 -20.34
N GLY A 250 6.81 6.08 -20.90
CA GLY A 250 5.93 5.90 -22.07
C GLY A 250 6.69 5.40 -23.32
N ARG A 251 7.92 5.86 -23.52
CA ARG A 251 8.79 5.41 -24.62
C ARG A 251 9.20 3.94 -24.43
N LEU A 252 9.64 3.57 -23.23
CA LEU A 252 10.06 2.21 -22.89
C LEU A 252 8.89 1.22 -23.04
N VAL A 253 7.70 1.58 -22.54
CA VAL A 253 6.48 0.77 -22.72
C VAL A 253 6.17 0.56 -24.20
N GLY A 254 6.22 1.62 -25.01
CA GLY A 254 6.00 1.53 -26.45
C GLY A 254 7.02 0.66 -27.17
N GLU A 255 8.31 0.78 -26.84
CA GLU A 255 9.40 -0.03 -27.41
C GLU A 255 9.28 -1.51 -27.04
N VAL A 256 8.93 -1.80 -25.79
CA VAL A 256 8.68 -3.18 -25.33
C VAL A 256 7.48 -3.77 -26.08
N LEU A 257 6.36 -3.07 -26.15
CA LEU A 257 5.18 -3.55 -26.88
C LEU A 257 5.48 -3.83 -28.35
N ALA A 258 6.16 -2.92 -29.04
CA ALA A 258 6.51 -3.09 -30.44
C ALA A 258 7.39 -4.32 -30.67
N GLN A 259 8.37 -4.56 -29.80
CA GLN A 259 9.26 -5.72 -29.94
C GLN A 259 8.62 -7.03 -29.46
N LEU A 260 7.68 -6.97 -28.52
CA LEU A 260 6.94 -8.15 -28.07
C LEU A 260 6.06 -8.74 -29.17
N GLU A 261 5.52 -7.93 -30.08
CA GLU A 261 4.76 -8.44 -31.24
C GLU A 261 5.61 -9.39 -32.10
N ASP A 262 6.90 -9.10 -32.25
CA ASP A 262 7.84 -9.95 -32.99
C ASP A 262 8.39 -11.13 -32.15
N ARG A 263 8.64 -10.89 -30.85
CA ARG A 263 9.30 -11.87 -29.95
C ARG A 263 8.31 -12.83 -29.28
N PHE A 264 7.01 -12.54 -29.27
CA PHE A 264 5.97 -13.36 -28.64
C PHE A 264 4.78 -13.58 -29.59
N PRO A 265 4.83 -14.62 -30.45
CA PRO A 265 3.85 -14.81 -31.54
C PRO A 265 2.38 -14.86 -31.11
N ALA A 266 2.08 -15.24 -29.86
CA ALA A 266 0.72 -15.24 -29.34
C ALA A 266 0.08 -13.84 -29.31
N MET A 267 0.89 -12.77 -29.18
CA MET A 267 0.43 -11.38 -29.19
C MET A 267 -0.14 -10.93 -30.53
N ALA A 268 0.22 -11.59 -31.64
CA ALA A 268 -0.35 -11.28 -32.96
C ALA A 268 -1.89 -11.39 -32.96
N SER A 269 -2.44 -12.27 -32.12
CA SER A 269 -3.89 -12.52 -32.00
C SER A 269 -4.59 -11.68 -30.94
N TYR A 270 -3.87 -10.81 -30.22
CA TYR A 270 -4.44 -10.03 -29.13
C TYR A 270 -5.49 -9.03 -29.64
N SER A 271 -6.56 -8.88 -28.88
CA SER A 271 -7.49 -7.77 -29.02
C SER A 271 -6.85 -6.44 -28.60
N VAL A 272 -7.48 -5.31 -28.94
CA VAL A 272 -7.05 -3.98 -28.49
C VAL A 272 -6.99 -3.94 -26.95
N HIS A 273 -8.01 -4.48 -26.28
CA HIS A 273 -8.04 -4.52 -24.82
C HIS A 273 -6.89 -5.34 -24.22
N GLN A 274 -6.54 -6.48 -24.80
CA GLN A 274 -5.41 -7.28 -24.33
C GLN A 274 -4.07 -6.56 -24.53
N ARG A 275 -3.91 -5.80 -25.62
CA ARG A 275 -2.72 -4.96 -25.84
C ARG A 275 -2.64 -3.83 -24.81
N GLU A 276 -3.75 -3.16 -24.50
CA GLU A 276 -3.82 -2.13 -23.45
C GLU A 276 -3.44 -2.70 -22.08
N ARG A 277 -3.98 -3.87 -21.71
CA ARG A 277 -3.59 -4.56 -20.46
C ARG A 277 -2.10 -4.92 -20.42
N THR A 278 -1.56 -5.41 -21.54
CA THR A 278 -0.13 -5.70 -21.64
C THR A 278 0.70 -4.43 -21.46
N ALA A 279 0.24 -3.30 -22.00
CA ALA A 279 0.88 -2.00 -21.82
C ALA A 279 0.87 -1.55 -20.36
N GLU A 280 -0.26 -1.73 -19.65
CA GLU A 280 -0.39 -1.46 -18.22
C GLU A 280 0.59 -2.32 -17.40
N ASP A 281 0.69 -3.62 -17.70
CA ASP A 281 1.61 -4.53 -17.01
C ASP A 281 3.08 -4.14 -17.24
N ILE A 282 3.46 -3.78 -18.46
CA ILE A 282 4.82 -3.29 -18.76
C ILE A 282 5.07 -1.96 -18.05
N ALA A 283 4.09 -1.06 -18.01
CA ALA A 283 4.22 0.19 -17.28
C ALA A 283 4.51 -0.07 -15.79
N HIS A 284 3.80 -1.01 -15.15
CA HIS A 284 4.11 -1.42 -13.78
C HIS A 284 5.53 -1.97 -13.64
N ILE A 285 6.02 -2.79 -14.58
CA ILE A 285 7.41 -3.27 -14.56
C ILE A 285 8.40 -2.10 -14.57
N VAL A 286 8.19 -1.11 -15.45
CA VAL A 286 9.06 0.06 -15.55
C VAL A 286 8.95 0.96 -14.31
N GLU A 287 7.77 1.12 -13.72
CA GLU A 287 7.58 1.85 -12.45
C GLU A 287 8.32 1.17 -11.30
N PHE A 288 8.23 -0.17 -11.19
CA PHE A 288 8.93 -0.94 -10.16
C PHE A 288 10.45 -0.92 -10.36
N LEU A 289 10.93 -0.95 -11.60
CA LEU A 289 12.35 -0.71 -11.91
C LEU A 289 12.77 0.70 -11.48
N GLY A 290 11.92 1.70 -11.78
CA GLY A 290 12.13 3.08 -11.39
C GLY A 290 12.28 3.25 -9.87
N VAL A 291 11.36 2.69 -9.07
CA VAL A 291 11.51 2.81 -7.61
C VAL A 291 12.69 2.01 -7.06
N ALA A 292 13.05 0.86 -7.64
CA ALA A 292 14.25 0.15 -7.23
C ALA A 292 15.53 0.95 -7.51
N LEU A 293 15.59 1.69 -8.64
CA LEU A 293 16.63 2.69 -8.90
C LEU A 293 16.55 3.86 -7.91
N TYR A 294 15.35 4.26 -7.51
CA TYR A 294 15.16 5.33 -6.54
C TYR A 294 15.74 4.96 -5.17
N THR A 295 15.46 3.75 -4.68
CA THR A 295 15.90 3.28 -3.36
C THR A 295 17.26 2.59 -3.39
N ASP A 296 17.84 2.35 -4.57
CA ASP A 296 18.99 1.47 -4.80
C ASP A 296 18.82 0.08 -4.17
N ASP A 297 17.61 -0.48 -4.27
CA ASP A 297 17.23 -1.75 -3.64
C ASP A 297 16.94 -2.81 -4.70
N ASP A 298 17.90 -3.72 -4.85
CA ASP A 298 17.85 -4.85 -5.76
C ASP A 298 16.74 -5.86 -5.43
N ASP A 299 16.41 -6.01 -4.14
CA ASP A 299 15.39 -6.95 -3.70
C ASP A 299 13.98 -6.43 -3.99
N LEU A 300 13.78 -5.11 -4.03
CA LEU A 300 12.50 -4.50 -4.38
C LEU A 300 12.02 -4.97 -5.76
N PHE A 301 12.84 -4.76 -6.79
CA PHE A 301 12.47 -5.12 -8.16
C PHE A 301 12.36 -6.64 -8.34
N THR A 302 13.30 -7.38 -7.75
CA THR A 302 13.33 -8.85 -7.83
C THR A 302 12.08 -9.47 -7.18
N THR A 303 11.67 -8.97 -6.01
CA THR A 303 10.44 -9.41 -5.31
C THR A 303 9.21 -9.11 -6.14
N PHE A 304 9.12 -7.92 -6.76
CA PHE A 304 8.00 -7.59 -7.64
C PHE A 304 7.91 -8.52 -8.86
N VAL A 305 9.03 -8.78 -9.53
CA VAL A 305 9.07 -9.63 -10.73
C VAL A 305 8.68 -11.08 -10.40
N THR A 306 9.22 -11.64 -9.32
CA THR A 306 8.89 -13.00 -8.86
C THR A 306 7.45 -13.12 -8.35
N TRP A 307 6.95 -12.09 -7.66
CA TRP A 307 5.54 -12.01 -7.29
C TRP A 307 4.62 -11.96 -8.52
N THR A 308 4.96 -11.15 -9.52
CA THR A 308 4.22 -11.04 -10.79
C THR A 308 4.19 -12.40 -11.51
N ALA A 309 5.30 -13.14 -11.53
CA ALA A 309 5.31 -14.51 -12.05
C ALA A 309 4.32 -15.42 -11.29
N GLY A 310 4.21 -15.27 -9.97
CA GLY A 310 3.21 -15.96 -9.13
C GLY A 310 1.76 -15.66 -9.54
N ILE A 311 1.46 -14.38 -9.73
CA ILE A 311 0.15 -13.86 -10.17
C ILE A 311 -0.21 -14.40 -11.56
N LEU A 312 0.74 -14.41 -12.49
CA LEU A 312 0.58 -14.93 -13.85
C LEU A 312 0.34 -16.44 -13.84
N THR A 313 1.13 -17.18 -13.06
CA THR A 313 1.00 -18.64 -12.92
C THR A 313 -0.37 -19.04 -12.37
N ALA A 314 -0.86 -18.32 -11.34
CA ALA A 314 -2.22 -18.52 -10.80
C ALA A 314 -3.34 -18.24 -11.83
N ARG A 315 -3.01 -17.49 -12.90
CA ARG A 315 -3.89 -17.17 -14.02
C ARG A 315 -3.61 -18.03 -15.26
N HIS A 316 -2.82 -19.09 -15.14
CA HIS A 316 -2.43 -19.99 -16.23
C HIS A 316 -1.58 -19.32 -17.34
N VAL A 317 -0.86 -18.26 -17.00
CA VAL A 317 0.15 -17.64 -17.86
C VAL A 317 1.54 -18.09 -17.39
N PRO A 318 2.40 -18.68 -18.25
CA PRO A 318 3.73 -19.12 -17.85
C PRO A 318 4.58 -17.97 -17.31
N ALA A 319 5.29 -18.18 -16.20
CA ALA A 319 6.22 -17.19 -15.64
C ALA A 319 7.26 -16.68 -16.66
N ASP A 320 7.67 -17.58 -17.58
CA ASP A 320 8.63 -17.27 -18.63
C ASP A 320 8.15 -16.16 -19.60
N SER A 321 6.85 -15.84 -19.59
CA SER A 321 6.29 -14.75 -20.40
C SER A 321 6.84 -13.37 -20.02
N LEU A 322 7.49 -13.24 -18.85
CA LEU A 322 8.13 -11.99 -18.42
C LEU A 322 9.51 -11.78 -19.07
N HIS A 323 10.23 -12.84 -19.47
CA HIS A 323 11.59 -12.71 -20.04
C HIS A 323 11.66 -11.81 -21.27
N PRO A 324 10.76 -11.92 -22.28
CA PRO A 324 10.82 -11.07 -23.45
C PRO A 324 10.77 -9.58 -23.11
N ALA A 325 9.90 -9.16 -22.18
CA ALA A 325 9.80 -7.77 -21.75
C ALA A 325 11.07 -7.31 -21.01
N LEU A 326 11.57 -8.13 -20.07
CA LEU A 326 12.80 -7.83 -19.33
C LEU A 326 14.04 -7.74 -20.23
N ASN A 327 14.12 -8.58 -21.26
CA ASN A 327 15.20 -8.55 -22.24
C ASN A 327 15.16 -7.29 -23.10
N VAL A 328 13.96 -6.88 -23.57
CA VAL A 328 13.83 -5.63 -24.32
C VAL A 328 14.22 -4.43 -23.45
N LEU A 329 13.79 -4.40 -22.18
CA LEU A 329 14.20 -3.34 -21.25
C LEU A 329 15.72 -3.32 -21.05
N ALA A 330 16.37 -4.49 -20.93
CA ALA A 330 17.82 -4.58 -20.81
C ALA A 330 18.54 -4.05 -22.07
N ASP A 331 18.02 -4.36 -23.27
CA ASP A 331 18.54 -3.83 -24.53
C ASP A 331 18.42 -2.30 -24.59
N GLN A 332 17.27 -1.75 -24.17
CA GLN A 332 17.01 -0.30 -24.18
C GLN A 332 17.77 0.46 -23.10
N LEU A 333 18.15 -0.22 -22.01
CA LEU A 333 18.80 0.38 -20.84
C LEU A 333 20.26 -0.05 -20.66
N LYS A 334 20.89 -0.62 -21.69
CA LYS A 334 22.26 -1.16 -21.67
C LYS A 334 23.34 -0.17 -21.22
N ASP A 335 23.11 1.13 -21.43
CA ASP A 335 24.03 2.22 -21.06
C ASP A 335 23.81 2.70 -19.61
N PHE A 336 22.84 2.11 -18.90
CA PHE A 336 22.49 2.41 -17.51
C PHE A 336 22.90 1.23 -16.61
N PRO A 337 24.08 1.28 -15.96
CA PRO A 337 24.62 0.13 -15.23
C PRO A 337 23.75 -0.33 -14.06
N ARG A 338 23.09 0.57 -13.32
CA ARG A 338 22.21 0.14 -12.21
C ARG A 338 20.91 -0.48 -12.74
N SER A 339 20.37 0.07 -13.82
CA SER A 339 19.20 -0.52 -14.50
C SER A 339 19.51 -1.93 -15.00
N THR A 340 20.67 -2.12 -15.62
CA THR A 340 21.14 -3.42 -16.12
C THR A 340 21.35 -4.40 -14.97
N ARG A 341 21.99 -3.98 -13.86
CA ARG A 341 22.16 -4.79 -12.63
C ARG A 341 20.81 -5.31 -12.11
N LEU A 342 19.82 -4.42 -11.99
CA LEU A 342 18.49 -4.77 -11.49
C LEU A 342 17.76 -5.76 -12.41
N LEU A 343 17.81 -5.51 -13.72
CA LEU A 343 17.21 -6.40 -14.73
C LEU A 343 17.87 -7.78 -14.74
N ASP A 344 19.21 -7.83 -14.70
CA ASP A 344 19.96 -9.09 -14.68
C ASP A 344 19.60 -9.92 -13.43
N ARG A 345 19.57 -9.30 -12.24
CA ARG A 345 19.18 -9.97 -11.00
C ARG A 345 17.75 -10.50 -11.06
N ALA A 346 16.80 -9.71 -11.57
CA ALA A 346 15.41 -10.12 -11.69
C ALA A 346 15.25 -11.31 -12.64
N ARG A 347 15.96 -11.33 -13.78
CA ARG A 347 15.96 -12.48 -14.70
C ARG A 347 16.53 -13.73 -14.04
N SER A 348 17.68 -13.62 -13.36
CA SER A 348 18.26 -14.76 -12.65
C SER A 348 17.36 -15.31 -11.55
N ALA A 349 16.57 -14.46 -10.89
CA ALA A 349 15.60 -14.89 -9.89
C ALA A 349 14.40 -15.62 -10.50
N LEU A 350 13.94 -15.21 -11.68
CA LEU A 350 12.89 -15.93 -12.42
C LEU A 350 13.35 -17.34 -12.81
N ASP A 351 14.61 -17.50 -13.22
CA ASP A 351 15.18 -18.80 -13.60
C ASP A 351 15.30 -19.78 -12.41
N GLY A 352 15.43 -19.25 -11.18
CA GLY A 352 15.82 -20.03 -10.00
C GLY A 352 14.70 -20.41 -9.02
N ALA A 353 13.49 -19.83 -9.11
CA ALA A 353 12.47 -19.94 -8.06
C ALA A 353 11.29 -20.86 -8.43
N PRO A 354 10.83 -21.75 -7.53
CA PRO A 354 9.48 -22.28 -7.62
C PRO A 354 8.49 -21.14 -7.40
N VAL A 355 7.68 -20.87 -8.41
CA VAL A 355 6.77 -19.73 -8.48
C VAL A 355 5.56 -19.97 -7.56
N THR A 356 5.64 -19.49 -6.31
CA THR A 356 4.48 -19.43 -5.41
C THR A 356 3.92 -18.02 -5.38
N ALA A 357 2.61 -17.85 -5.54
CA ALA A 357 1.93 -16.59 -5.25
C ALA A 357 2.03 -16.28 -3.74
N GLY A 358 3.11 -15.61 -3.34
CA GLY A 358 3.34 -15.09 -1.99
C GLY A 358 2.84 -13.66 -1.82
N ALA A 359 3.01 -13.10 -0.62
CA ALA A 359 2.53 -11.77 -0.24
C ALA A 359 2.91 -10.69 -1.26
N HIS A 360 1.95 -9.81 -1.58
CA HIS A 360 2.15 -8.65 -2.46
C HIS A 360 3.40 -7.87 -2.03
N PRO A 361 4.18 -7.25 -2.94
CA PRO A 361 5.30 -6.36 -2.58
C PRO A 361 4.89 -5.10 -1.75
N GLY A 362 3.62 -5.05 -1.36
CA GLY A 362 2.92 -4.04 -0.56
C GLY A 362 1.88 -4.68 0.36
N ALA A 363 2.05 -5.95 0.75
CA ALA A 363 1.34 -6.56 1.87
C ALA A 363 2.35 -6.73 3.02
N PRO A 364 1.98 -6.43 4.28
CA PRO A 364 2.84 -6.79 5.40
C PRO A 364 3.01 -8.32 5.45
N ALA A 365 4.20 -8.76 5.86
CA ALA A 365 4.53 -10.17 6.07
C ALA A 365 3.73 -10.79 7.23
#